data_AF-E6X515-F1
#
_entry.id   AF-E6X515-F1
#
_cell.length_a   1.000
_cell.length_b   1.000
_cell.length_c   1.000
_cell.angle_alpha   90.00
_cell.angle_beta   90.00
_cell.angle_gamma   90.00
#
_symmetry.space_group_name_H-M   'P 1'
#
loop_
_entity.id
_entity.type
_entity.pdbx_description
1 polymer ?
#
loop_
_entity_poly.entity_id
_entity_poly.type
_entity_poly.pdbx_seq_one_letter_code
_entity_poly.pdbx_strand_id
1 'polypeptide(L)'
;MFKKSITLIIICLSLTSCWKDKSPEDLIRLKEKFKSQVSSFENKKENANKIVNSGLESLNSLKSALEDTKNEDKEFAKVYGDWEKVNNRVEKLNKEYEDLKTKAANLFSAMETQTNSLSDEDSKKTLLKAINSARKKYNGTLENTSKAIEKLRLLHGDAVEVVKALEVAAALNSFDTINDQMKSIEGRVDGIMQELNVAVVESKKLYEKKITELEDK
;
A
#
# COMPACT_ATOMS: atom_id res chain seq x y z
N MET A 1 25.04 -16.92 67.19
CA MET A 1 25.29 -17.41 65.82
C MET A 1 24.23 -16.98 64.79
N PHE A 2 23.49 -15.86 65.00
CA PHE A 2 22.36 -15.48 64.13
C PHE A 2 22.62 -14.32 63.15
N LYS A 3 23.81 -13.71 63.15
CA LYS A 3 24.10 -12.55 62.28
C LYS A 3 24.63 -12.91 60.89
N LYS A 4 25.06 -14.16 60.65
CA LYS A 4 25.59 -14.60 59.34
C LYS A 4 24.52 -15.17 58.40
N SER A 5 23.35 -15.59 58.92
CA SER A 5 22.28 -16.14 58.08
C SER A 5 21.37 -15.08 57.44
N ILE A 6 21.38 -13.84 57.95
CA ILE A 6 20.54 -12.76 57.41
C ILE A 6 21.15 -12.18 56.11
N THR A 7 22.47 -12.23 55.96
CA THR A 7 23.18 -11.71 54.78
C THR A 7 22.98 -12.57 53.53
N LEU A 8 22.70 -13.87 53.70
CA LEU A 8 22.51 -14.80 52.58
C LEU A 8 21.12 -14.67 51.92
N ILE A 9 20.11 -14.21 52.66
CA ILE A 9 18.73 -14.07 52.16
C ILE A 9 18.57 -12.80 51.32
N ILE A 10 19.33 -11.74 51.62
CA ILE A 10 19.28 -10.46 50.89
C ILE A 10 19.91 -10.56 49.49
N ILE A 11 20.87 -11.47 49.29
CA ILE A 11 21.51 -11.71 47.99
C ILE A 11 20.64 -12.58 47.06
N CYS A 12 19.75 -13.43 47.60
CA CYS A 12 18.81 -14.21 46.80
C CYS A 12 17.59 -13.40 46.31
N LEU A 13 17.23 -12.29 46.96
CA LEU A 13 16.07 -11.47 46.59
C LEU A 13 16.36 -10.42 45.50
N SER A 14 17.64 -10.18 45.16
CA SER A 14 18.01 -9.28 44.06
C SER A 14 18.10 -9.98 42.69
N LEU A 15 18.03 -11.31 42.64
CA LEU A 15 18.10 -12.10 41.40
C LEU A 15 16.72 -12.40 40.76
N THR A 16 15.61 -12.04 41.39
CA THR A 16 14.26 -12.28 40.85
C THR A 16 13.77 -11.18 39.88
N SER A 17 14.62 -10.19 39.56
CA SER A 17 14.27 -9.14 38.60
C SER A 17 14.59 -9.48 37.13
N CYS A 18 15.14 -10.67 36.86
CA CYS A 18 15.67 -11.01 35.53
C CYS A 18 14.60 -11.45 34.50
N TRP A 19 13.30 -11.43 34.84
CA TRP A 19 12.23 -11.94 33.97
C TRP A 19 11.09 -10.95 33.88
N LYS A 20 11.42 -9.72 33.46
CA LYS A 20 10.43 -8.83 32.85
C LYS A 20 10.81 -8.65 31.38
N ASP A 21 10.91 -9.79 30.68
CA ASP A 21 11.19 -9.89 29.25
C ASP A 21 10.04 -9.24 28.46
N LYS A 22 10.06 -7.91 28.39
CA LYS A 22 9.55 -7.24 27.21
C LYS A 22 10.59 -7.51 26.13
N SER A 23 10.21 -8.19 25.05
CA SER A 23 11.07 -8.28 23.86
C SER A 23 11.57 -6.87 23.54
N PRO A 24 12.89 -6.63 23.52
CA PRO A 24 13.47 -5.29 23.46
C PRO A 24 13.00 -4.50 22.22
N GLU A 25 12.64 -5.22 21.15
CA GLU A 25 12.22 -4.67 19.87
C GLU A 25 10.70 -4.56 19.68
N ASP A 26 9.90 -5.00 20.66
CA ASP A 26 8.43 -4.96 20.64
C ASP A 26 7.83 -5.51 19.32
N LEU A 27 8.37 -6.63 18.86
CA LEU A 27 8.06 -7.24 17.55
C LEU A 27 6.57 -7.49 17.34
N ILE A 28 5.86 -7.92 18.38
CA ILE A 28 4.41 -8.17 18.31
C ILE A 28 3.66 -6.87 18.02
N ARG A 29 4.01 -5.77 18.70
CA ARG A 29 3.39 -4.46 18.43
C ARG A 29 3.72 -3.95 17.03
N LEU A 30 4.96 -4.13 16.55
CA LEU A 30 5.34 -3.74 15.19
C LEU A 30 4.58 -4.55 14.13
N LYS A 31 4.41 -5.86 14.35
CA LYS A 31 3.61 -6.74 13.50
C LYS A 31 2.15 -6.29 13.44
N GLU A 32 1.54 -5.96 14.57
CA GLU A 32 0.16 -5.44 14.61
C GLU A 32 0.03 -4.07 13.93
N LYS A 33 1.00 -3.16 14.12
CA LYS A 33 1.02 -1.87 13.40
C LYS A 33 1.14 -2.04 11.89
N PHE A 34 1.95 -2.99 11.44
CA PHE A 34 2.09 -3.33 10.03
C PHE A 34 0.80 -3.92 9.47
N LYS A 35 0.20 -4.90 10.16
CA LYS A 35 -1.10 -5.48 9.80
C LYS A 35 -2.21 -4.42 9.67
N SER A 36 -2.32 -3.53 10.64
CA SER A 36 -3.27 -2.41 10.60
C SER A 36 -3.03 -1.50 9.37
N GLN A 37 -1.77 -1.26 9.01
CA GLN A 37 -1.44 -0.50 7.81
C GLN A 37 -1.84 -1.20 6.52
N VAL A 38 -1.64 -2.51 6.43
CA VAL A 38 -2.04 -3.30 5.26
C VAL A 38 -3.56 -3.19 5.04
N SER A 39 -4.35 -3.25 6.11
CA SER A 39 -5.79 -3.03 6.04
C SER A 39 -6.17 -1.60 5.63
N SER A 40 -5.45 -0.58 6.13
CA SER A 40 -5.67 0.81 5.70
C SER A 40 -5.39 0.99 4.21
N PHE A 41 -4.26 0.46 3.73
CA PHE A 41 -3.87 0.48 2.33
C PHE A 41 -4.88 -0.25 1.44
N GLU A 42 -5.31 -1.45 1.83
CA GLU A 42 -6.33 -2.24 1.11
C GLU A 42 -7.63 -1.43 0.96
N ASN A 43 -8.12 -0.82 2.05
CA ASN A 43 -9.31 0.01 2.03
C ASN A 43 -9.14 1.25 1.13
N LYS A 44 -7.99 1.92 1.13
CA LYS A 44 -7.75 3.07 0.22
C LYS A 44 -7.64 2.62 -1.23
N LYS A 45 -7.01 1.48 -1.51
CA LYS A 45 -6.94 0.88 -2.85
C LYS A 45 -8.34 0.61 -3.40
N GLU A 46 -9.21 -0.04 -2.61
CA GLU A 46 -10.59 -0.32 -3.04
C GLU A 46 -11.40 0.95 -3.29
N ASN A 47 -11.24 1.97 -2.44
CA ASN A 47 -11.89 3.25 -2.65
C ASN A 47 -11.36 3.99 -3.88
N ALA A 48 -10.05 3.94 -4.13
CA ALA A 48 -9.47 4.50 -5.35
C ALA A 48 -10.04 3.80 -6.59
N ASN A 49 -10.14 2.47 -6.57
CA ASN A 49 -10.74 1.70 -7.66
C ASN A 49 -12.18 2.13 -7.98
N LYS A 50 -13.04 2.21 -6.95
CA LYS A 50 -14.43 2.65 -7.11
C LYS A 50 -14.54 4.05 -7.72
N ILE A 51 -13.69 4.98 -7.27
CA ILE A 51 -13.72 6.36 -7.75
C ILE A 51 -13.14 6.49 -9.17
N VAL A 52 -12.12 5.71 -9.53
CA VAL A 52 -11.61 5.65 -10.91
C VAL A 52 -12.69 5.14 -11.86
N ASN A 53 -13.38 4.05 -11.51
CA ASN A 53 -14.47 3.52 -12.34
C ASN A 53 -15.62 4.52 -12.48
N SER A 54 -16.00 5.20 -11.39
CA SER A 54 -16.99 6.27 -11.47
C SER A 54 -16.53 7.44 -12.37
N GLY A 55 -15.24 7.77 -12.37
CA GLY A 55 -14.67 8.78 -13.27
C GLY A 55 -14.75 8.37 -14.75
N LEU A 56 -14.52 7.10 -15.05
CA LEU A 56 -14.69 6.55 -16.41
C LEU A 56 -16.15 6.59 -16.87
N GLU A 57 -17.08 6.19 -15.99
CA GLU A 57 -18.53 6.27 -16.27
C GLU A 57 -18.96 7.72 -16.56
N SER A 58 -18.42 8.67 -15.82
CA SER A 58 -18.66 10.11 -16.02
C SER A 58 -18.08 10.62 -17.36
N LEU A 59 -16.89 10.17 -17.78
CA LEU A 59 -16.36 10.47 -19.12
C LEU A 59 -17.26 9.94 -20.23
N ASN A 60 -17.70 8.69 -20.13
CA ASN A 60 -18.59 8.08 -21.11
C ASN A 60 -19.93 8.82 -21.19
N SER A 61 -20.46 9.23 -20.04
CA SER A 61 -21.70 10.01 -19.98
C SER A 61 -21.55 11.39 -20.64
N LEU A 62 -20.42 12.08 -20.42
CA LEU A 62 -20.13 13.35 -21.08
C LEU A 62 -20.08 13.19 -22.59
N LYS A 63 -19.36 12.17 -23.09
CA LYS A 63 -19.32 11.90 -24.53
C LYS A 63 -20.71 11.75 -25.14
N SER A 64 -21.58 10.94 -24.53
CA SER A 64 -22.96 10.78 -25.02
C SER A 64 -23.79 12.07 -24.93
N ALA A 65 -23.58 12.87 -23.89
CA ALA A 65 -24.29 14.15 -23.72
C ALA A 65 -23.90 15.17 -24.80
N LEU A 66 -22.63 15.19 -25.21
CA LEU A 66 -22.13 16.04 -26.29
C LEU A 66 -22.69 15.61 -27.65
N GLU A 67 -22.75 14.30 -27.93
CA GLU A 67 -23.39 13.76 -29.15
C GLU A 67 -24.89 14.13 -29.22
N ASP A 68 -25.55 14.20 -28.06
CA ASP A 68 -26.96 14.56 -27.92
C ASP A 68 -27.22 16.09 -27.83
N THR A 69 -26.18 16.95 -27.87
CA THR A 69 -26.26 18.42 -27.71
C THR A 69 -26.93 18.89 -26.40
N LYS A 70 -26.65 18.20 -25.28
CA LYS A 70 -27.28 18.47 -23.97
C LYS A 70 -26.33 19.19 -23.00
N ASN A 71 -26.74 20.39 -22.55
CA ASN A 71 -26.21 21.17 -21.41
C ASN A 71 -24.72 20.91 -21.08
N GLU A 72 -23.86 21.20 -22.05
CA GLU A 72 -22.46 20.76 -22.11
C GLU A 72 -21.65 21.26 -20.92
N ASP A 73 -21.79 22.54 -20.56
CA ASP A 73 -21.07 23.18 -19.45
C ASP A 73 -21.27 22.43 -18.11
N LYS A 74 -22.50 22.00 -17.84
CA LYS A 74 -22.82 21.28 -16.61
C LYS A 74 -22.17 19.90 -16.58
N GLU A 75 -22.13 19.23 -17.72
CA GLU A 75 -21.52 17.90 -17.83
C GLU A 75 -20.00 17.99 -17.74
N PHE A 76 -19.36 18.98 -18.37
CA PHE A 76 -17.93 19.24 -18.20
C PHE A 76 -17.57 19.49 -16.74
N ALA A 77 -18.29 20.39 -16.05
CA ALA A 77 -18.04 20.70 -14.64
C ALA A 77 -18.15 19.46 -13.74
N LYS A 78 -19.14 18.60 -14.00
CA LYS A 78 -19.31 17.33 -13.28
C LYS A 78 -18.10 16.42 -13.49
N VAL A 79 -17.68 16.22 -14.75
CA VAL A 79 -16.56 15.33 -15.07
C VAL A 79 -15.25 15.86 -14.46
N TYR A 80 -14.94 17.15 -14.58
CA TYR A 80 -13.77 17.74 -13.91
C TYR A 80 -13.78 17.48 -12.41
N GLY A 81 -14.93 17.68 -11.75
CA GLY A 81 -15.07 17.41 -10.32
C GLY A 81 -14.88 15.93 -9.95
N ASP A 82 -15.28 14.99 -10.80
CA ASP A 82 -15.06 13.57 -10.58
C ASP A 82 -13.57 13.18 -10.74
N TRP A 83 -12.87 13.74 -11.73
CA TRP A 83 -11.43 13.52 -11.90
C TRP A 83 -10.58 14.20 -10.82
N GLU A 84 -11.02 15.34 -10.30
CA GLU A 84 -10.42 15.92 -9.09
C GLU A 84 -10.54 14.98 -7.88
N LYS A 85 -11.69 14.31 -7.71
CA LYS A 85 -11.84 13.28 -6.67
C LYS A 85 -10.90 12.10 -6.91
N VAL A 86 -10.72 11.66 -8.16
CA VAL A 86 -9.74 10.61 -8.52
C VAL A 86 -8.35 11.00 -8.05
N ASN A 87 -7.86 12.19 -8.43
CA ASN A 87 -6.55 12.68 -8.01
C ASN A 87 -6.39 12.67 -6.49
N ASN A 88 -7.39 13.20 -5.77
CA ASN A 88 -7.41 13.21 -4.31
C ASN A 88 -7.35 11.81 -3.69
N ARG A 89 -7.89 10.78 -4.35
CA ARG A 89 -7.80 9.39 -3.88
C ARG A 89 -6.43 8.78 -4.17
N VAL A 90 -5.86 9.05 -5.34
CA VAL A 90 -4.51 8.59 -5.71
C VAL A 90 -3.48 9.16 -4.74
N GLU A 91 -3.57 10.45 -4.39
CA GLU A 91 -2.66 11.05 -3.41
C GLU A 91 -2.81 10.46 -2.00
N LYS A 92 -4.04 10.15 -1.57
CA LYS A 92 -4.27 9.45 -0.29
C LYS A 92 -3.71 8.03 -0.33
N LEU A 93 -3.84 7.32 -1.46
CA LEU A 93 -3.27 5.99 -1.64
C LEU A 93 -1.73 6.03 -1.58
N ASN A 94 -1.12 7.04 -2.19
CA ASN A 94 0.33 7.25 -2.12
C ASN A 94 0.82 7.47 -0.69
N LYS A 95 0.07 8.20 0.13
CA LYS A 95 0.40 8.37 1.56
C LYS A 95 0.36 7.04 2.32
N GLU A 96 -0.69 6.23 2.13
CA GLU A 96 -0.76 4.91 2.76
C GLU A 96 0.35 3.96 2.29
N TYR A 97 0.80 4.11 1.03
CA TYR A 97 1.93 3.35 0.49
C TYR A 97 3.25 3.72 1.20
N GLU A 98 3.53 5.00 1.40
CA GLU A 98 4.74 5.42 2.12
C GLU A 98 4.71 4.99 3.59
N ASP A 99 3.53 5.03 4.22
CA ASP A 99 3.34 4.50 5.58
C ASP A 99 3.53 2.97 5.62
N LEU A 100 3.05 2.24 4.61
CA LEU A 100 3.24 0.79 4.48
C LEU A 100 4.71 0.43 4.35
N LYS A 101 5.44 1.12 3.47
CA LYS A 101 6.88 0.98 3.27
C LYS A 101 7.65 1.24 4.58
N THR A 102 7.31 2.32 5.28
CA THR A 102 7.95 2.69 6.54
C THR A 102 7.71 1.63 7.63
N LYS A 103 6.46 1.18 7.80
CA LYS A 103 6.12 0.18 8.82
C LYS A 103 6.73 -1.19 8.50
N ALA A 104 6.81 -1.57 7.23
CA ALA A 104 7.51 -2.77 6.80
C ALA A 104 9.00 -2.71 7.11
N ALA A 105 9.67 -1.60 6.78
CA ALA A 105 11.09 -1.39 7.08
C ALA A 105 11.35 -1.52 8.58
N ASN A 106 10.53 -0.86 9.42
CA ASN A 106 10.62 -0.96 10.87
C ASN A 106 10.46 -2.41 11.37
N LEU A 107 9.48 -3.15 10.85
CA LEU A 107 9.26 -4.55 11.22
C LEU A 107 10.46 -5.42 10.85
N PHE A 108 10.98 -5.29 9.62
CA PHE A 108 12.16 -6.06 9.21
C PHE A 108 13.39 -5.72 10.05
N SER A 109 13.64 -4.43 10.31
CA SER A 109 14.79 -4.01 11.13
C SER A 109 14.70 -4.58 12.55
N ALA A 110 13.52 -4.54 13.17
CA ALA A 110 13.31 -5.15 14.47
C ALA A 110 13.51 -6.67 14.46
N MET A 111 13.06 -7.36 13.40
CA MET A 111 13.29 -8.81 13.24
C MET A 111 14.78 -9.13 13.14
N GLU A 112 15.54 -8.33 12.38
CA GLU A 112 16.99 -8.50 12.27
C GLU A 112 17.70 -8.24 13.59
N THR A 113 17.38 -7.16 14.30
CA THR A 113 17.99 -6.83 15.59
C THR A 113 17.75 -7.96 16.60
N GLN A 114 16.50 -8.42 16.73
CA GLN A 114 16.17 -9.52 17.64
C GLN A 114 16.84 -10.84 17.25
N THR A 115 16.99 -11.10 15.94
CA THR A 115 17.67 -12.31 15.46
C THR A 115 19.17 -12.24 15.71
N ASN A 116 19.79 -11.07 15.55
CA ASN A 116 21.21 -10.86 15.79
C ASN A 116 21.58 -11.00 17.27
N SER A 117 20.63 -10.79 18.20
CA SER A 117 20.83 -10.99 19.63
C SER A 117 20.77 -12.45 20.07
N LEU A 118 20.50 -13.41 19.17
CA LEU A 118 20.47 -14.83 19.49
C LEU A 118 21.88 -15.37 19.70
N SER A 119 22.07 -16.14 20.77
CA SER A 119 23.33 -16.85 21.06
C SER A 119 23.49 -18.14 20.24
N ASP A 120 22.39 -18.74 19.78
CA ASP A 120 22.41 -19.93 18.94
C ASP A 120 22.69 -19.56 17.48
N GLU A 121 23.90 -19.85 17.01
CA GLU A 121 24.39 -19.40 15.69
C GLU A 121 23.63 -20.07 14.52
N ASP A 122 23.19 -21.32 14.66
CA ASP A 122 22.44 -22.03 13.62
C ASP A 122 21.04 -21.43 13.44
N SER A 123 20.32 -21.17 14.54
CA SER A 123 19.02 -20.48 14.51
C SER A 123 19.17 -19.06 13.97
N LYS A 124 20.17 -18.32 14.44
CA LYS A 124 20.47 -16.96 13.95
C LYS A 124 20.70 -16.94 12.45
N LYS A 125 21.56 -17.82 11.92
CA LYS A 125 21.84 -17.92 10.48
C LYS A 125 20.58 -18.26 9.69
N THR A 126 19.78 -19.21 10.16
CA THR A 126 18.55 -19.65 9.50
C THR A 126 17.51 -18.53 9.45
N LEU A 127 17.26 -17.86 10.57
CA LEU A 127 16.29 -16.78 10.67
C LEU A 127 16.73 -15.54 9.87
N LEU A 128 18.01 -15.16 9.94
CA LEU A 128 18.54 -14.04 9.15
C LEU A 128 18.41 -14.30 7.65
N LYS A 129 18.66 -15.52 7.18
CA LYS A 129 18.47 -15.89 5.78
C LYS A 129 17.01 -15.69 5.36
N ALA A 130 16.06 -16.21 6.14
CA ALA A 130 14.64 -16.07 5.86
C ALA A 130 14.18 -14.61 5.89
N ILE A 131 14.62 -13.82 6.88
CA ILE A 131 14.31 -12.39 7.01
C ILE A 131 14.83 -11.60 5.80
N ASN A 132 16.09 -11.82 5.40
CA ASN A 132 16.69 -11.15 4.25
C ASN A 132 15.97 -11.49 2.94
N SER A 133 15.61 -12.77 2.76
CA SER A 133 14.85 -13.23 1.60
C SER A 133 13.48 -12.55 1.53
N ALA A 134 12.73 -12.58 2.65
CA ALA A 134 11.43 -11.95 2.77
C ALA A 134 11.50 -10.44 2.53
N ARG A 135 12.50 -9.75 3.10
CA ARG A 135 12.73 -8.30 2.88
C ARG A 135 13.00 -8.01 1.41
N LYS A 136 13.89 -8.76 0.76
CA LYS A 136 14.23 -8.57 -0.66
C LYS A 136 12.99 -8.71 -1.54
N LYS A 137 12.21 -9.77 -1.34
CA LYS A 137 10.95 -10.00 -2.08
C LYS A 137 9.96 -8.87 -1.85
N TYR A 138 9.76 -8.48 -0.59
CA TYR A 138 8.80 -7.44 -0.24
C TYR A 138 9.21 -6.06 -0.78
N ASN A 139 10.51 -5.75 -0.82
CA ASN A 139 11.00 -4.52 -1.45
C ASN A 139 10.65 -4.48 -2.96
N GLY A 140 10.74 -5.62 -3.66
CA GLY A 140 10.27 -5.72 -5.04
C GLY A 140 8.77 -5.48 -5.17
N THR A 141 7.96 -6.00 -4.23
CA THR A 141 6.54 -5.69 -4.15
C THR A 141 6.30 -4.18 -3.98
N LEU A 142 7.02 -3.52 -3.07
CA LEU A 142 6.89 -2.08 -2.82
C LEU A 142 7.29 -1.25 -4.04
N GLU A 143 8.30 -1.66 -4.80
CA GLU A 143 8.71 -0.99 -6.03
C GLU A 143 7.60 -1.09 -7.11
N ASN A 144 7.04 -2.28 -7.31
CA ASN A 144 5.94 -2.48 -8.25
C ASN A 144 4.68 -1.71 -7.82
N THR A 145 4.40 -1.64 -6.51
CA THR A 145 3.30 -0.84 -5.97
C THR A 145 3.47 0.65 -6.28
N SER A 146 4.68 1.19 -6.12
CA SER A 146 4.99 2.58 -6.48
C SER A 146 4.73 2.84 -7.95
N LYS A 147 5.20 1.95 -8.84
CA LYS A 147 4.95 2.04 -10.28
C LYS A 147 3.46 2.00 -10.61
N ALA A 148 2.68 1.17 -9.94
CA ALA A 148 1.23 1.10 -10.14
C ALA A 148 0.52 2.39 -9.70
N ILE A 149 0.93 3.00 -8.58
CA ILE A 149 0.43 4.31 -8.15
C ILE A 149 0.79 5.40 -9.17
N GLU A 150 1.99 5.36 -9.73
CA GLU A 150 2.39 6.30 -10.77
C GLU A 150 1.55 6.13 -12.04
N LYS A 151 1.26 4.89 -12.44
CA LYS A 151 0.33 4.61 -13.54
C LYS A 151 -1.08 5.18 -13.29
N LEU A 152 -1.57 5.20 -12.04
CA LEU A 152 -2.84 5.87 -11.69
C LEU A 152 -2.76 7.39 -11.86
N ARG A 153 -1.63 8.01 -11.49
CA ARG A 153 -1.43 9.46 -11.70
C ARG A 153 -1.43 9.82 -13.17
N LEU A 154 -0.71 9.05 -13.98
CA LEU A 154 -0.70 9.21 -15.43
C LEU A 154 -2.10 9.02 -16.02
N LEU A 155 -2.83 8.00 -15.57
CA LEU A 155 -4.20 7.75 -16.01
C LEU A 155 -5.13 8.93 -15.72
N HIS A 156 -5.01 9.56 -14.54
CA HIS A 156 -5.72 10.79 -14.23
C HIS A 156 -5.34 11.93 -15.19
N GLY A 157 -4.04 12.12 -15.46
CA GLY A 157 -3.58 13.13 -16.42
C GLY A 157 -4.17 12.93 -17.81
N ASP A 158 -4.10 11.71 -18.33
CA ASP A 158 -4.64 11.33 -19.64
C ASP A 158 -6.15 11.57 -19.71
N ALA A 159 -6.88 11.24 -18.63
CA ALA A 159 -8.31 11.49 -18.55
C ALA A 159 -8.66 12.97 -18.59
N VAL A 160 -7.93 13.82 -17.85
CA VAL A 160 -8.13 15.27 -17.89
C VAL A 160 -7.85 15.84 -19.28
N GLU A 161 -6.82 15.33 -19.98
CA GLU A 161 -6.55 15.74 -21.37
C GLU A 161 -7.68 15.32 -22.32
N VAL A 162 -8.29 14.15 -22.11
CA VAL A 162 -9.49 13.73 -22.86
C VAL A 162 -10.67 14.67 -22.61
N VAL A 163 -10.90 15.12 -21.38
CA VAL A 163 -11.96 16.10 -21.08
C VAL A 163 -11.75 17.40 -21.85
N LYS A 164 -10.51 17.92 -21.84
CA LYS A 164 -10.16 19.14 -22.60
C LYS A 164 -10.34 18.95 -24.10
N ALA A 165 -9.96 17.78 -24.64
CA ALA A 165 -10.18 17.47 -26.05
C ALA A 165 -11.68 17.43 -26.39
N LEU A 166 -12.52 16.86 -25.50
CA LEU A 166 -13.98 16.85 -25.65
C LEU A 166 -14.57 18.27 -25.66
N GLU A 167 -14.02 19.16 -24.84
CA GLU A 167 -14.42 20.57 -24.78
C GLU A 167 -14.13 21.31 -26.08
N VAL A 168 -12.94 21.12 -26.66
CA VAL A 168 -12.58 21.67 -27.98
C VAL A 168 -13.43 21.04 -29.08
N ALA A 169 -13.63 19.72 -29.05
CA ALA A 169 -14.46 18.99 -30.01
C ALA A 169 -15.91 19.49 -30.02
N ALA A 170 -16.48 19.76 -28.84
CA ALA A 170 -17.81 20.36 -28.71
C ALA A 170 -17.88 21.75 -29.35
N ALA A 171 -16.90 22.62 -29.04
CA ALA A 171 -16.81 23.96 -29.63
C ALA A 171 -16.66 23.95 -31.17
N LEU A 172 -15.99 22.94 -31.72
CA LEU A 172 -15.76 22.76 -33.16
C LEU A 172 -16.82 21.89 -33.84
N ASN A 173 -17.78 21.34 -33.09
CA ASN A 173 -18.75 20.36 -33.55
C ASN A 173 -18.11 19.15 -34.28
N SER A 174 -16.99 18.64 -33.74
CA SER A 174 -16.16 17.57 -34.34
C SER A 174 -15.72 16.53 -33.30
N PHE A 175 -16.48 15.44 -33.19
CA PHE A 175 -16.36 14.46 -32.10
C PHE A 175 -15.56 13.19 -32.44
N ASP A 176 -15.12 13.02 -33.69
CA ASP A 176 -14.62 11.73 -34.20
C ASP A 176 -13.24 11.31 -33.65
N THR A 177 -12.51 12.19 -32.98
CA THR A 177 -11.07 11.99 -32.66
C THR A 177 -10.79 11.42 -31.26
N ILE A 178 -11.81 11.20 -30.41
CA ILE A 178 -11.60 11.02 -28.95
C ILE A 178 -11.85 9.57 -28.44
N ASN A 179 -12.56 8.74 -29.23
CA ASN A 179 -12.94 7.38 -28.83
C ASN A 179 -11.75 6.48 -28.44
N ASP A 180 -10.64 6.57 -29.16
CA ASP A 180 -9.49 5.70 -28.93
C ASP A 180 -8.74 6.03 -27.63
N GLN A 181 -8.70 7.32 -27.26
CA GLN A 181 -8.10 7.75 -26.00
C GLN A 181 -8.93 7.28 -24.81
N MET A 182 -10.26 7.38 -24.87
CA MET A 182 -11.15 6.89 -23.81
C MET A 182 -11.00 5.38 -23.59
N LYS A 183 -11.03 4.58 -24.67
CA LYS A 183 -10.80 3.13 -24.60
C LYS A 183 -9.44 2.76 -24.02
N SER A 184 -8.40 3.54 -24.34
CA SER A 184 -7.06 3.33 -23.80
C SER A 184 -7.02 3.54 -22.28
N ILE A 185 -7.70 4.57 -21.76
CA ILE A 185 -7.80 4.83 -20.31
C ILE A 185 -8.54 3.68 -19.63
N GLU A 186 -9.69 3.27 -20.16
CA GLU A 186 -10.48 2.16 -19.61
C GLU A 186 -9.68 0.85 -19.54
N GLY A 187 -9.01 0.48 -20.64
CA GLY A 187 -8.23 -0.76 -20.72
C GLY A 187 -7.04 -0.84 -19.76
N ARG A 188 -6.58 0.30 -19.22
CA ARG A 188 -5.46 0.35 -18.27
C ARG A 188 -5.89 0.18 -16.81
N VAL A 189 -7.14 0.49 -16.46
CA VAL A 189 -7.59 0.50 -15.05
C VAL A 189 -7.43 -0.87 -14.40
N ASP A 190 -7.96 -1.92 -15.02
CA ASP A 190 -7.95 -3.26 -14.44
C ASP A 190 -6.54 -3.77 -14.17
N GLY A 191 -5.62 -3.56 -15.12
CA GLY A 191 -4.22 -3.94 -14.97
C GLY A 191 -3.55 -3.24 -13.78
N ILE A 192 -3.77 -1.92 -13.64
CA ILE A 192 -3.23 -1.14 -12.52
C ILE A 192 -3.81 -1.64 -11.19
N MET A 193 -5.10 -1.94 -11.13
CA MET A 193 -5.76 -2.42 -9.91
C MET A 193 -5.29 -3.82 -9.50
N GLN A 194 -5.03 -4.70 -10.48
CA GLN A 194 -4.43 -6.00 -10.24
C GLN A 194 -3.01 -5.87 -9.65
N GLU A 195 -2.18 -4.97 -10.22
CA GLU A 195 -0.84 -4.70 -9.70
C GLU A 195 -0.88 -4.20 -8.24
N LEU A 196 -1.80 -3.29 -7.90
CA LEU A 196 -2.00 -2.83 -6.52
C LEU A 196 -2.51 -3.93 -5.59
N ASN A 197 -3.28 -4.89 -6.09
CA ASN A 197 -3.79 -6.00 -5.30
C ASN A 197 -2.69 -6.98 -4.87
N VAL A 198 -1.66 -7.16 -5.72
CA VAL A 198 -0.47 -7.96 -5.38
C VAL A 198 0.18 -7.43 -4.11
N ALA A 199 0.24 -6.11 -3.94
CA ALA A 199 0.80 -5.49 -2.74
C ALA A 199 0.10 -5.93 -1.46
N VAL A 200 -1.23 -5.97 -1.46
CA VAL A 200 -2.04 -6.43 -0.31
C VAL A 200 -1.76 -7.90 -0.01
N VAL A 201 -1.79 -8.74 -1.04
CA VAL A 201 -1.58 -10.19 -0.92
C VAL A 201 -0.18 -10.51 -0.36
N GLU A 202 0.86 -9.90 -0.92
CA GLU A 202 2.23 -10.11 -0.44
C GLU A 202 2.45 -9.53 0.96
N SER A 203 1.81 -8.40 1.30
CA SER A 203 1.90 -7.83 2.66
C SER A 203 1.23 -8.74 3.70
N LYS A 204 0.07 -9.33 3.37
CA LYS A 204 -0.64 -10.30 4.22
C LYS A 204 0.24 -11.50 4.59
N LYS A 205 1.00 -12.02 3.62
CA LYS A 205 1.92 -13.15 3.85
C LYS A 205 2.94 -12.89 4.95
N LEU A 206 3.40 -11.65 5.15
CA LEU A 206 4.40 -11.33 6.17
C LEU A 206 3.88 -11.51 7.61
N TYR A 207 2.57 -11.51 7.84
CA TYR A 207 2.01 -11.76 9.17
C TYR A 207 1.15 -13.01 9.29
N GLU A 208 0.68 -13.57 8.18
CA GLU A 208 -0.15 -14.79 8.13
C GLU A 208 0.68 -16.08 8.00
N LYS A 209 1.87 -16.03 7.41
CA LYS A 209 2.71 -17.21 7.17
C LYS A 209 3.95 -17.25 8.07
N LYS A 210 4.52 -18.44 8.26
CA LYS A 210 5.85 -18.54 8.88
C LYS A 210 6.88 -17.94 7.93
N ILE A 211 7.85 -17.22 8.46
CA ILE A 211 8.87 -16.55 7.63
C ILE A 211 9.70 -17.56 6.80
N THR A 212 9.84 -18.80 7.29
CA THR A 212 10.47 -19.91 6.58
C THR A 212 9.66 -20.42 5.38
N GLU A 213 8.33 -20.27 5.40
CA GLU A 213 7.45 -20.64 4.28
C GLU A 213 7.42 -19.57 3.18
N LEU A 214 8.12 -18.46 3.40
CA LEU A 214 8.30 -17.40 2.39
C LEU A 214 9.49 -17.69 1.47
N GLU A 215 10.32 -18.70 1.76
CA GLU A 215 11.44 -19.15 0.90
C GLU A 215 10.98 -19.94 -0.33
N ASP A 216 9.77 -20.55 -0.31
CA ASP A 216 9.37 -21.61 -1.26
C ASP A 216 8.52 -21.16 -2.47
N LYS A 217 8.42 -19.87 -2.80
CA LYS A 217 7.74 -19.42 -4.05
C LYS A 217 8.34 -18.17 -4.65
#